data_AF-Q9S6J3-F1
#
_entry.id   AF-Q9S6J3-F1
#
_cell.length_a   1.000
_cell.length_b   1.000
_cell.length_c   1.000
_cell.angle_alpha   90.00
_cell.angle_beta   90.00
_cell.angle_gamma   90.00
#
_symmetry.space_group_name_H-M   'P 1'
#
loop_
_entity.id
_entity.type
_entity.pdbx_description
1 polymer ?
#
loop_
_entity_poly.entity_id
_entity_poly.type
_entity_poly.pdbx_seq_one_letter_code
_entity_poly.pdbx_strand_id
1 'polypeptide(L)'
;MIRSYSSFRDRKKIKLTHTFLTSIGSLPDIVLNHSVGAFCDDNSLAFLAHTSQHHYTLFRKNKTGQLRKRAVNQLLLHVVNGEQEEAEAMIANNHDLLLEIDQVPAYAQDTIVKGTAFRVALAGEDDQMAAMIAAYLDEYYPGEKLEQYQAQFPAGEEKVENLRQEEDLIALQKIVTAISQASNNACEQMSNNEDNIAEDDEEMQRLAAVFYEFREHLKPKNTIETGKQFNIQLLIEAFKLYDKNYEVFGGWNSHKNNLVWCKIIGYIQRFLPASYAQALSQGVNFIIEEGEILQRSFNFRFGIGKFFPLDLDPQIRLGYDYAVAWPAVGGELLEKLYRAKTAALHRVTHSPCNPAVNLRD
;
A
#
# COMPACT_ATOMS: atom_id res chain seq x y z
N MET A 1 52.16 -26.86 67.94
CA MET A 1 52.07 -25.43 67.59
C MET A 1 51.60 -25.34 66.14
N ILE A 2 50.31 -25.01 65.96
CA ILE A 2 49.75 -24.15 64.89
C ILE A 2 50.02 -24.51 63.39
N ARG A 3 48.92 -25.00 62.76
CA ARG A 3 48.36 -24.71 61.40
C ARG A 3 49.13 -25.12 60.12
N SER A 4 48.51 -25.39 58.97
CA SER A 4 47.14 -25.73 58.54
C SER A 4 47.14 -25.99 57.01
N TYR A 5 46.43 -27.05 56.58
CA TYR A 5 45.62 -27.21 55.35
C TYR A 5 46.16 -26.91 53.93
N SER A 6 46.45 -28.01 53.21
CA SER A 6 45.88 -28.50 51.92
C SER A 6 45.32 -27.57 50.83
N SER A 7 45.63 -27.90 49.57
CA SER A 7 44.73 -27.89 48.37
C SER A 7 45.59 -28.21 47.14
N PHE A 8 45.69 -29.43 46.59
CA PHE A 8 44.77 -30.24 45.78
C PHE A 8 44.23 -29.61 44.47
N ARG A 9 44.96 -29.93 43.39
CA ARG A 9 44.55 -30.20 41.99
C ARG A 9 44.11 -29.05 41.08
N ASP A 10 45.03 -28.82 40.13
CA ASP A 10 44.82 -28.34 38.78
C ASP A 10 43.53 -28.84 38.11
N ARG A 11 42.69 -27.91 37.67
CA ARG A 11 41.81 -28.09 36.51
C ARG A 11 42.06 -26.98 35.50
N LYS A 12 42.51 -27.38 34.31
CA LYS A 12 42.64 -26.54 33.13
C LYS A 12 41.35 -25.76 32.90
N LYS A 13 41.45 -24.43 32.89
CA LYS A 13 40.39 -23.52 32.48
C LYS A 13 40.02 -23.80 31.03
N ILE A 14 38.80 -24.28 30.80
CA ILE A 14 38.16 -24.23 29.49
C ILE A 14 37.91 -22.74 29.21
N LYS A 15 38.60 -22.17 28.23
CA LYS A 15 38.24 -20.86 27.68
C LYS A 15 36.94 -21.06 26.90
N LEU A 16 35.82 -20.69 27.52
CA LEU A 16 34.60 -20.35 26.78
C LEU A 16 34.94 -19.12 25.94
N THR A 17 35.10 -19.31 24.64
CA THR A 17 35.09 -18.23 23.66
C THR A 17 33.75 -17.52 23.77
N HIS A 18 33.80 -16.21 24.06
CA HIS A 18 32.65 -15.33 24.15
C HIS A 18 31.76 -15.48 22.90
N THR A 19 30.66 -16.21 23.02
CA THR A 19 29.44 -15.88 22.29
C THR A 19 29.05 -14.50 22.79
N PHE A 20 28.95 -13.50 21.90
CA PHE A 20 28.43 -12.18 22.27
C PHE A 20 27.03 -12.38 22.86
N LEU A 21 26.91 -12.30 24.19
CA LEU A 21 25.63 -12.08 24.83
C LEU A 21 25.21 -10.67 24.45
N THR A 22 24.44 -10.52 23.38
CA THR A 22 23.77 -9.26 23.06
C THR A 22 22.87 -8.93 24.23
N SER A 23 23.25 -7.91 25.00
CA SER A 23 22.43 -7.38 26.09
C SER A 23 21.12 -6.86 25.51
N ILE A 24 20.01 -7.02 26.23
CA ILE A 24 18.71 -6.44 25.84
C ILE A 24 18.83 -4.93 25.58
N GLY A 25 19.69 -4.21 26.31
CA GLY A 25 19.95 -2.78 26.10
C GLY A 25 20.80 -2.45 24.86
N SER A 26 21.24 -3.45 24.10
CA SER A 26 21.91 -3.28 22.81
C SER A 26 21.01 -3.61 21.62
N LEU A 27 19.76 -4.01 21.87
CA LEU A 27 18.78 -4.20 20.81
C LEU A 27 18.36 -2.85 20.22
N PRO A 28 18.10 -2.77 18.91
CA PRO A 28 17.57 -1.57 18.28
C PRO A 28 16.23 -1.14 18.91
N ASP A 29 15.99 0.18 18.99
CA ASP A 29 14.76 0.76 19.53
C ASP A 29 13.49 0.18 18.88
N ILE A 30 13.55 -0.21 17.60
CA ILE A 30 12.43 -0.82 16.88
C ILE A 30 12.05 -2.18 17.51
N VAL A 31 13.05 -3.01 17.86
CA VAL A 31 12.83 -4.30 18.52
C VAL A 31 12.35 -4.10 19.97
N LEU A 32 12.97 -3.15 20.68
CA LEU A 32 12.57 -2.82 22.05
C LEU A 32 11.15 -2.28 22.13
N ASN A 33 10.73 -1.42 21.20
CA ASN A 33 9.38 -0.86 21.19
C ASN A 33 8.32 -1.85 20.70
N HIS A 34 8.56 -2.52 19.57
CA HIS A 34 7.50 -3.24 18.84
C HIS A 34 7.44 -4.73 19.16
N SER A 35 8.51 -5.30 19.72
CA SER A 35 8.56 -6.73 20.07
C SER A 35 8.52 -6.92 21.59
N VAL A 36 9.40 -6.23 22.34
CA VAL A 36 9.45 -6.35 23.80
C VAL A 36 8.37 -5.48 24.46
N GLY A 37 8.37 -4.19 24.15
CA GLY A 37 7.51 -3.22 24.81
C GLY A 37 6.03 -3.32 24.47
N ALA A 38 5.69 -3.86 23.30
CA ALA A 38 4.30 -3.98 22.86
C ALA A 38 3.49 -5.06 23.61
N PHE A 39 4.15 -6.02 24.25
CA PHE A 39 3.48 -7.21 24.84
C PHE A 39 3.84 -7.48 26.30
N CYS A 40 4.76 -6.72 26.88
CA CYS A 40 4.87 -6.64 28.33
C CYS A 40 3.70 -5.83 28.91
N ASP A 41 3.13 -6.32 30.01
CA ASP A 41 2.15 -5.54 30.78
C ASP A 41 2.80 -4.27 31.37
N ASP A 42 1.96 -3.32 31.80
CA ASP A 42 2.42 -2.04 32.33
C ASP A 42 3.36 -2.19 33.55
N ASN A 43 3.17 -3.23 34.38
CA ASN A 43 4.04 -3.48 35.51
C ASN A 43 5.40 -3.99 35.03
N SER A 44 5.42 -4.95 34.10
CA SER A 44 6.64 -5.49 33.48
C SER A 44 7.44 -4.39 32.77
N LEU A 45 6.76 -3.47 32.09
CA LEU A 45 7.39 -2.31 31.45
C LEU A 45 7.87 -1.27 32.44
N ALA A 46 7.12 -1.05 33.53
CA ALA A 46 7.61 -0.23 34.62
C ALA A 46 8.90 -0.82 35.19
N PHE A 47 8.99 -2.13 35.41
CA PHE A 47 10.23 -2.78 35.84
C PHE A 47 11.36 -2.60 34.82
N LEU A 48 11.11 -2.82 33.52
CA LEU A 48 12.10 -2.61 32.46
C LEU A 48 12.57 -1.15 32.39
N ALA A 49 11.67 -0.19 32.56
CA ALA A 49 12.00 1.24 32.60
C ALA A 49 12.99 1.58 33.72
N HIS A 50 13.03 0.82 34.82
CA HIS A 50 13.98 1.04 35.92
C HIS A 50 15.35 0.39 35.69
N THR A 51 15.54 -0.41 34.62
CA THR A 51 16.80 -1.15 34.40
C THR A 51 17.89 -0.32 33.72
N SER A 52 17.54 0.73 32.97
CA SER A 52 18.51 1.64 32.34
C SER A 52 17.86 2.97 31.96
N GLN A 53 18.65 4.03 31.76
CA GLN A 53 18.15 5.32 31.31
C GLN A 53 17.55 5.26 29.89
N HIS A 54 18.09 4.37 29.05
CA HIS A 54 17.57 4.11 27.70
C HIS A 54 16.17 3.47 27.74
N HIS A 55 16.02 2.38 28.49
CA HIS A 55 14.72 1.73 28.72
C HIS A 55 13.74 2.65 29.46
N TYR A 56 14.22 3.48 30.38
CA TYR A 56 13.39 4.50 31.02
C TYR A 56 12.80 5.46 29.99
N THR A 57 13.61 5.90 29.01
CA THR A 57 13.14 6.82 27.97
C THR A 57 12.12 6.14 27.05
N LEU A 58 12.36 4.88 26.70
CA LEU A 58 11.49 4.07 25.84
C LEU A 58 10.16 3.68 26.52
N PHE A 59 10.21 3.14 27.74
CA PHE A 59 9.06 2.47 28.36
C PHE A 59 8.31 3.29 29.40
N ARG A 60 8.93 4.32 30.01
CA ARG A 60 8.28 5.12 31.09
C ARG A 60 6.98 5.80 30.65
N LYS A 61 6.81 6.06 29.35
CA LYS A 61 5.63 6.70 28.78
C LYS A 61 4.62 5.71 28.19
N ASN A 62 4.78 4.39 28.36
CA ASN A 62 3.73 3.47 27.94
C ASN A 62 2.53 3.61 28.88
N LYS A 63 1.58 4.48 28.53
CA LYS A 63 0.24 4.39 29.11
C LYS A 63 -0.38 3.11 28.54
N THR A 64 -1.05 2.33 29.38
CA THR A 64 -1.68 1.03 29.08
C THR A 64 -1.94 0.78 27.59
N GLY A 65 -1.14 -0.10 26.98
CA GLY A 65 -1.31 -0.55 25.59
C GLY A 65 -0.83 0.39 24.48
N GLN A 66 -0.23 1.55 24.77
CA GLN A 66 0.25 2.49 23.73
C GLN A 66 1.36 1.93 22.85
N LEU A 67 2.30 1.15 23.40
CA LEU A 67 3.35 0.51 22.62
C LEU A 67 2.79 -0.55 21.67
N ARG A 68 1.80 -1.32 22.12
CA ARG A 68 1.06 -2.27 21.27
C ARG A 68 0.39 -1.54 20.12
N LYS A 69 -0.37 -0.47 20.43
CA LYS A 69 -1.03 0.34 19.41
C LYS A 69 -0.03 0.91 18.39
N ARG A 70 1.14 1.40 18.83
CA ARG A 70 2.18 1.89 17.91
C ARG A 70 2.74 0.80 17.02
N ALA A 71 2.94 -0.42 17.54
CA ALA A 71 3.42 -1.55 16.75
C ALA A 71 2.40 -1.98 15.69
N VAL A 72 1.11 -2.05 16.05
CA VAL A 72 0.05 -2.36 15.10
C VAL A 72 -0.02 -1.27 14.02
N ASN A 73 -0.05 0.01 14.43
CA ASN A 73 -0.08 1.13 13.50
C ASN A 73 1.11 1.11 12.52
N GLN A 74 2.32 0.86 13.01
CA GLN A 74 3.52 0.78 12.19
C GLN A 74 3.49 -0.41 11.22
N LEU A 75 3.05 -1.58 11.67
CA LEU A 75 2.87 -2.75 10.80
C LEU A 75 1.87 -2.43 9.68
N LEU A 76 0.71 -1.87 10.03
CA LEU A 76 -0.31 -1.54 9.02
C LEU A 76 0.17 -0.46 8.04
N LEU A 77 1.00 0.50 8.49
CA LEU A 77 1.65 1.46 7.61
C LEU A 77 2.59 0.79 6.60
N HIS A 78 3.43 -0.16 7.04
CA HIS A 78 4.29 -0.92 6.12
C HIS A 78 3.45 -1.72 5.12
N VAL A 79 2.37 -2.36 5.57
CA VAL A 79 1.47 -3.13 4.70
C VAL A 79 0.80 -2.24 3.65
N VAL A 80 0.17 -1.13 4.06
CA VAL A 80 -0.57 -0.25 3.14
C VAL A 80 0.34 0.48 2.16
N ASN A 81 1.60 0.71 2.54
CA ASN A 81 2.62 1.33 1.69
C ASN A 81 3.40 0.31 0.84
N GLY A 82 3.12 -0.99 0.95
CA GLY A 82 3.76 -2.03 0.16
C GLY A 82 5.23 -2.28 0.52
N GLU A 83 5.62 -1.99 1.77
CA GLU A 83 6.95 -2.19 2.37
C GLU A 83 7.03 -3.61 2.94
N GLN A 84 7.14 -4.60 2.05
CA GLN A 84 6.97 -6.02 2.40
C GLN A 84 8.03 -6.54 3.37
N GLU A 85 9.31 -6.18 3.16
CA GLU A 85 10.40 -6.68 3.99
C GLU A 85 10.28 -6.14 5.43
N GLU A 86 9.91 -4.88 5.58
CA GLU A 86 9.68 -4.23 6.86
C GLU A 86 8.47 -4.82 7.59
N ALA A 87 7.37 -5.07 6.86
CA ALA A 87 6.19 -5.73 7.41
C ALA A 87 6.52 -7.16 7.88
N GLU A 88 7.21 -7.94 7.06
CA GLU A 88 7.63 -9.31 7.39
C GLU A 88 8.56 -9.34 8.59
N ALA A 89 9.53 -8.42 8.68
CA ALA A 89 10.41 -8.30 9.83
C ALA A 89 9.63 -8.00 11.13
N MET A 90 8.60 -7.16 11.09
CA MET A 90 7.75 -6.91 12.26
C MET A 90 6.93 -8.14 12.64
N ILE A 91 6.36 -8.85 11.66
CA ILE A 91 5.56 -10.06 11.88
C ILE A 91 6.42 -11.18 12.45
N ALA A 92 7.58 -11.46 11.86
CA ALA A 92 8.51 -12.50 12.30
C ALA A 92 8.99 -12.30 13.75
N ASN A 93 9.11 -11.04 14.17
CA ASN A 93 9.43 -10.71 15.56
C ASN A 93 8.23 -10.84 16.48
N ASN A 94 7.00 -10.67 15.96
CA ASN A 94 5.78 -10.71 16.75
C ASN A 94 4.52 -11.02 15.92
N HIS A 95 4.12 -12.29 15.94
CA HIS A 95 2.96 -12.77 15.18
C HIS A 95 1.61 -12.28 15.73
N ASP A 96 1.51 -11.91 17.02
CA ASP A 96 0.25 -11.47 17.64
C ASP A 96 -0.25 -10.15 17.04
N LEU A 97 0.62 -9.39 16.36
CA LEU A 97 0.23 -8.19 15.61
C LEU A 97 -0.74 -8.50 14.47
N LEU A 98 -0.78 -9.74 13.96
CA LEU A 98 -1.65 -10.16 12.86
C LEU A 98 -3.13 -10.20 13.22
N LEU A 99 -3.46 -10.24 14.52
CA LEU A 99 -4.84 -10.29 15.02
C LEU A 99 -5.39 -8.91 15.37
N GLU A 100 -4.51 -7.91 15.43
CA GLU A 100 -4.87 -6.57 15.89
C GLU A 100 -5.44 -5.73 14.75
N ILE A 101 -6.43 -4.90 15.10
CA ILE A 101 -7.09 -4.00 14.17
C ILE A 101 -6.72 -2.56 14.54
N ASP A 102 -6.28 -1.79 13.56
CA ASP A 102 -6.15 -0.33 13.67
C ASP A 102 -6.53 0.31 12.33
N GLN A 103 -6.52 1.64 12.29
CA GLN A 103 -6.72 2.43 11.08
C GLN A 103 -5.45 3.19 10.71
N VAL A 104 -5.11 3.20 9.42
CA VAL A 104 -3.91 3.88 8.90
C VAL A 104 -4.21 4.64 7.61
N PRO A 105 -3.55 5.79 7.38
CA PRO A 105 -3.57 6.45 6.08
C PRO A 105 -2.69 5.68 5.09
N ALA A 106 -3.18 5.50 3.86
CA ALA A 106 -2.39 5.04 2.73
C ALA A 106 -1.64 6.20 2.07
N TYR A 107 -0.64 5.91 1.24
CA TYR A 107 -0.09 6.93 0.31
C TYR A 107 -1.09 7.39 -0.75
N ALA A 108 -2.11 6.58 -1.05
CA ALA A 108 -3.23 6.96 -1.89
C ALA A 108 -3.98 8.15 -1.28
N GLN A 109 -4.33 9.13 -2.13
CA GLN A 109 -4.95 10.40 -1.73
C GLN A 109 -6.11 10.21 -0.73
N ASP A 110 -5.97 10.82 0.45
CA ASP A 110 -6.97 10.87 1.53
C ASP A 110 -7.60 9.52 1.90
N THR A 111 -6.90 8.42 1.61
CA THR A 111 -7.43 7.07 1.80
C THR A 111 -7.05 6.55 3.18
N ILE A 112 -8.05 6.21 3.99
CA ILE A 112 -7.85 5.58 5.31
C ILE A 112 -8.39 4.16 5.22
N VAL A 113 -7.56 3.19 5.58
CA VAL A 113 -7.91 1.77 5.61
C VAL A 113 -7.90 1.28 7.06
N LYS A 114 -8.87 0.44 7.42
CA LYS A 114 -8.98 -0.14 8.75
C LYS A 114 -9.13 -1.66 8.66
N GLY A 115 -8.31 -2.35 9.43
CA GLY A 115 -8.32 -3.81 9.46
C GLY A 115 -7.08 -4.36 10.16
N THR A 116 -6.95 -5.68 10.10
CA THR A 116 -5.70 -6.38 10.40
C THR A 116 -4.73 -6.25 9.23
N ALA A 117 -3.47 -6.66 9.44
CA ALA A 117 -2.45 -6.65 8.39
C ALA A 117 -2.91 -7.40 7.12
N PHE A 118 -3.52 -8.57 7.28
CA PHE A 118 -4.02 -9.35 6.14
C PHE A 118 -5.16 -8.64 5.41
N ARG A 119 -6.12 -8.08 6.15
CA ARG A 119 -7.25 -7.33 5.60
C ARG A 119 -6.82 -6.10 4.81
N VAL A 120 -5.84 -5.37 5.32
CA VAL A 120 -5.26 -4.20 4.63
C VAL A 120 -4.56 -4.63 3.33
N ALA A 121 -3.79 -5.72 3.34
CA ALA A 121 -3.16 -6.26 2.14
C ALA A 121 -4.20 -6.72 1.08
N LEU A 122 -5.28 -7.37 1.53
CA LEU A 122 -6.40 -7.77 0.67
C LEU A 122 -7.11 -6.56 0.05
N ALA A 123 -7.38 -5.52 0.83
CA ALA A 123 -8.00 -4.28 0.34
C ALA A 123 -7.15 -3.62 -0.75
N GLY A 124 -5.83 -3.57 -0.57
CA GLY A 124 -4.88 -3.04 -1.55
C GLY A 124 -4.58 -3.97 -2.73
N GLU A 125 -5.22 -5.14 -2.80
CA GLU A 125 -4.94 -6.21 -3.76
C GLU A 125 -3.44 -6.54 -3.89
N ASP A 126 -2.69 -6.45 -2.79
CA ASP A 126 -1.28 -6.79 -2.74
C ASP A 126 -1.12 -8.30 -2.52
N ASP A 127 -1.14 -9.04 -3.62
CA ASP A 127 -1.09 -10.50 -3.65
C ASP A 127 0.17 -11.08 -2.98
N GLN A 128 1.32 -10.45 -3.17
CA GLN A 128 2.58 -10.89 -2.56
C GLN A 128 2.63 -10.62 -1.05
N MET A 129 2.19 -9.43 -0.61
CA MET A 129 2.07 -9.10 0.81
C MET A 129 1.04 -9.99 1.51
N ALA A 130 -0.12 -10.19 0.87
CA ALA A 130 -1.18 -11.07 1.38
C ALA A 130 -0.69 -12.52 1.49
N ALA A 131 0.07 -13.02 0.50
CA ALA A 131 0.64 -14.36 0.54
C ALA A 131 1.64 -14.54 1.71
N MET A 132 2.52 -13.56 1.92
CA MET A 132 3.46 -13.56 3.05
C MET A 132 2.72 -13.60 4.38
N ILE A 133 1.74 -12.71 4.58
CA ILE A 133 0.96 -12.65 5.83
C ILE A 133 0.14 -13.94 6.03
N ALA A 134 -0.45 -14.47 4.97
CA ALA A 134 -1.24 -15.69 5.02
C ALA A 134 -0.42 -16.91 5.48
N ALA A 135 0.87 -16.99 5.10
CA ALA A 135 1.75 -18.05 5.56
C ALA A 135 1.92 -18.04 7.09
N TYR A 136 2.12 -16.86 7.69
CA TYR A 136 2.18 -16.71 9.15
C TYR A 136 0.83 -17.01 9.82
N LEU A 137 -0.30 -16.61 9.23
CA LEU A 137 -1.62 -16.95 9.76
C LEU A 137 -1.86 -18.47 9.74
N ASP A 138 -1.52 -19.15 8.65
CA ASP A 138 -1.67 -20.61 8.54
C ASP A 138 -0.77 -21.36 9.56
N GLU A 139 0.43 -20.85 9.83
CA GLU A 139 1.38 -21.47 10.76
C GLU A 139 1.02 -21.23 12.24
N TYR A 140 0.70 -19.98 12.61
CA TYR A 140 0.56 -19.58 14.02
C TYR A 140 -0.89 -19.45 14.49
N TYR A 141 -1.84 -19.18 13.59
CA TYR A 141 -3.27 -19.00 13.92
C TYR A 141 -4.20 -19.72 12.93
N PRO A 142 -4.19 -21.07 12.88
CA PRO A 142 -5.00 -21.83 11.94
C PRO A 142 -6.49 -21.44 12.00
N GLY A 143 -7.06 -21.02 10.87
CA GLY A 143 -8.46 -20.58 10.76
C GLY A 143 -8.62 -19.06 10.61
N GLU A 144 -7.76 -18.25 11.24
CA GLU A 144 -7.83 -16.78 11.21
C GLU A 144 -7.77 -16.22 9.79
N LYS A 145 -6.99 -16.84 8.90
CA LYS A 145 -6.92 -16.45 7.48
C LYS A 145 -8.30 -16.41 6.83
N LEU A 146 -9.12 -17.44 7.06
CA LEU A 146 -10.46 -17.53 6.48
C LEU A 146 -11.41 -16.51 7.12
N GLU A 147 -11.35 -16.37 8.45
CA GLU A 147 -12.18 -15.41 9.19
C GLU A 147 -11.90 -13.97 8.75
N GLN A 148 -10.62 -13.60 8.64
CA GLN A 148 -10.21 -12.28 8.20
C GLN A 148 -10.56 -12.01 6.72
N TYR A 149 -10.47 -13.02 5.85
CA TYR A 149 -10.93 -12.90 4.46
C TYR A 149 -12.44 -12.65 4.38
N GLN A 150 -13.25 -13.42 5.11
CA GLN A 150 -14.71 -13.25 5.16
C GLN A 150 -15.11 -11.90 5.78
N ALA A 151 -14.34 -11.41 6.75
CA ALA A 151 -14.52 -10.08 7.33
C ALA A 151 -14.17 -8.96 6.33
N GLN A 152 -13.19 -9.17 5.44
CA GLN A 152 -12.86 -8.20 4.39
C GLN A 152 -13.86 -8.21 3.24
N PHE A 153 -14.32 -9.39 2.83
CA PHE A 153 -15.26 -9.57 1.72
C PHE A 153 -16.53 -10.29 2.21
N PRO A 154 -17.40 -9.59 2.97
CA PRO A 154 -18.62 -10.18 3.49
C PRO A 154 -19.61 -10.52 2.37
N ALA A 155 -20.61 -11.34 2.70
CA ALA A 155 -21.67 -11.70 1.75
C ALA A 155 -22.37 -10.43 1.22
N GLY A 156 -22.38 -10.26 -0.11
CA GLY A 156 -22.96 -9.10 -0.78
C GLY A 156 -21.95 -8.03 -1.19
N GLU A 157 -20.69 -8.12 -0.75
CA GLU A 157 -19.62 -7.18 -1.13
C GLU A 157 -19.43 -7.10 -2.65
N GLU A 158 -19.54 -8.23 -3.36
CA GLU A 158 -19.48 -8.25 -4.83
C GLU A 158 -20.55 -7.34 -5.49
N LYS A 159 -21.76 -7.27 -4.91
CA LYS A 159 -22.81 -6.39 -5.44
C LYS A 159 -22.48 -4.92 -5.19
N VAL A 160 -21.91 -4.62 -4.03
CA VAL A 160 -21.46 -3.26 -3.69
C VAL A 160 -20.34 -2.83 -4.64
N GLU A 161 -19.37 -3.71 -4.88
CA GLU A 161 -18.26 -3.46 -5.79
C GLU A 161 -18.74 -3.29 -7.25
N ASN A 162 -19.69 -4.10 -7.71
CA ASN A 162 -20.25 -3.97 -9.06
C ASN A 162 -20.99 -2.63 -9.24
N LEU A 163 -21.77 -2.20 -8.24
CA LEU A 163 -22.44 -0.90 -8.26
C LEU A 163 -21.42 0.25 -8.31
N ARG A 164 -20.37 0.17 -7.49
CA ARG A 164 -19.27 1.14 -7.51
C ARG A 164 -18.60 1.22 -8.88
N GLN A 165 -18.33 0.08 -9.51
CA GLN A 165 -17.76 0.03 -10.86
C GLN A 165 -18.66 0.66 -11.91
N GLU A 166 -19.98 0.46 -11.81
CA GLU A 166 -20.95 1.07 -12.71
C GLU A 166 -21.00 2.60 -12.53
N GLU A 167 -21.09 3.08 -11.29
CA GLU A 167 -21.09 4.51 -10.97
C GLU A 167 -19.81 5.21 -11.43
N ASP A 168 -18.64 4.60 -11.17
CA ASP A 168 -17.33 5.09 -11.61
C ASP A 168 -17.25 5.19 -13.14
N LEU A 169 -17.75 4.17 -13.85
CA LEU A 169 -17.76 4.16 -15.31
C LEU A 169 -18.68 5.26 -15.88
N ILE A 170 -19.86 5.47 -15.27
CA ILE A 170 -20.77 6.56 -15.65
C ILE A 170 -20.09 7.92 -15.47
N ALA A 171 -19.43 8.14 -14.33
CA ALA A 171 -18.71 9.38 -14.06
C ALA A 171 -17.57 9.61 -15.06
N LEU A 172 -16.79 8.57 -15.38
CA LEU A 172 -15.72 8.61 -16.38
C LEU A 172 -16.27 8.93 -17.79
N GLN A 173 -17.35 8.27 -18.20
CA GLN A 173 -17.97 8.52 -19.51
C GLN A 173 -18.50 9.95 -19.62
N LYS A 174 -19.10 10.48 -18.54
CA LYS A 174 -19.59 11.85 -18.48
C LYS A 174 -18.48 12.87 -18.72
N ILE A 175 -17.35 12.74 -18.03
CA ILE A 175 -16.23 13.69 -18.19
C ILE A 175 -15.54 13.56 -19.56
N VAL A 176 -15.33 12.34 -20.07
CA VAL A 176 -14.75 12.14 -21.40
C VAL A 176 -15.67 12.70 -22.49
N THR A 177 -16.98 12.56 -22.34
CA THR A 177 -17.97 13.15 -23.26
C THR A 177 -17.91 14.69 -23.22
N ALA A 178 -17.79 15.29 -22.04
CA ALA A 178 -17.63 16.74 -21.91
C ALA A 178 -16.37 17.25 -22.64
N ILE A 179 -15.24 16.57 -22.48
CA ILE A 179 -13.99 16.89 -23.22
C ILE A 179 -14.19 16.73 -24.73
N SER A 180 -14.89 15.68 -25.16
CA SER A 180 -15.17 15.47 -26.58
C SER A 180 -15.97 16.61 -27.19
N GLN A 181 -16.92 17.18 -26.43
CA GLN A 181 -17.80 18.26 -26.89
C GLN A 181 -17.19 19.66 -26.76
N ALA A 182 -16.25 19.86 -25.84
CA ALA A 182 -15.59 21.14 -25.61
C ALA A 182 -14.73 21.59 -26.81
N SER A 183 -14.55 22.90 -26.94
CA SER A 183 -13.62 23.51 -27.89
C SER A 183 -12.17 23.27 -27.49
N ASN A 184 -11.26 23.29 -28.46
CA ASN A 184 -9.82 23.17 -28.18
C ASN A 184 -9.31 24.30 -27.27
N ASN A 185 -9.86 25.51 -27.41
CA ASN A 185 -9.54 26.64 -26.55
C ASN A 185 -9.94 26.36 -25.09
N ALA A 186 -11.18 25.90 -24.84
CA ALA A 186 -11.60 25.52 -23.49
C ALA A 186 -10.73 24.40 -22.91
N CYS A 187 -10.34 23.41 -23.72
CA CYS A 187 -9.45 22.34 -23.28
C CYS A 187 -8.02 22.83 -22.93
N GLU A 188 -7.48 23.76 -23.72
CA GLU A 188 -6.19 24.40 -23.45
C GLU A 188 -6.26 25.22 -22.14
N GLN A 189 -7.31 26.02 -21.97
CA GLN A 189 -7.51 26.82 -20.76
C GLN A 189 -7.68 25.93 -19.53
N MET A 190 -8.45 24.84 -19.61
CA MET A 190 -8.57 23.86 -18.52
C MET A 190 -7.23 23.20 -18.17
N SER A 191 -6.31 23.08 -19.13
CA SER A 191 -4.98 22.51 -18.85
C SER A 191 -4.11 23.48 -18.05
N ASN A 192 -4.10 24.75 -18.47
CA ASN A 192 -3.13 25.76 -18.00
C ASN A 192 -3.64 26.66 -16.88
N ASN A 193 -4.95 26.89 -16.80
CA ASN A 193 -5.58 27.96 -16.01
C ASN A 193 -6.82 27.48 -15.24
N GLU A 194 -6.88 26.20 -14.83
CA GLU A 194 -8.05 25.65 -14.11
C GLU A 194 -8.41 26.41 -12.83
N ASP A 195 -7.43 27.09 -12.21
CA ASP A 195 -7.61 27.88 -10.98
C ASP A 195 -8.06 29.34 -11.22
N ASN A 196 -8.04 29.81 -12.48
CA ASN A 196 -8.30 31.22 -12.84
C ASN A 196 -9.28 31.32 -14.01
N ILE A 197 -10.52 30.87 -13.79
CA ILE A 197 -11.58 30.86 -14.80
C ILE A 197 -12.28 32.22 -14.83
N ALA A 198 -12.39 32.82 -16.02
CA ALA A 198 -13.13 34.06 -16.21
C ALA A 198 -14.63 33.87 -15.93
N GLU A 199 -15.27 34.86 -15.29
CA GLU A 199 -16.69 34.80 -14.93
C GLU A 199 -17.64 34.74 -16.14
N ASP A 200 -17.19 35.18 -17.32
CA ASP A 200 -17.95 35.21 -18.56
C ASP A 200 -17.65 34.04 -19.52
N ASP A 201 -16.67 33.18 -19.21
CA ASP A 201 -16.37 31.99 -20.00
C ASP A 201 -17.26 30.81 -19.60
N GLU A 202 -18.50 30.81 -20.10
CA GLU A 202 -19.48 29.77 -19.79
C GLU A 202 -19.05 28.36 -20.21
N GLU A 203 -18.29 28.22 -21.30
CA GLU A 203 -17.83 26.91 -21.77
C GLU A 203 -16.81 26.34 -20.79
N MET A 204 -15.84 27.15 -20.38
CA MET A 204 -14.83 26.76 -19.42
C MET A 204 -15.45 26.47 -18.04
N GLN A 205 -16.42 27.26 -17.59
CA GLN A 205 -17.15 26.98 -16.34
C GLN A 205 -17.88 25.64 -16.37
N ARG A 206 -18.55 25.32 -17.49
CA ARG A 206 -19.22 24.01 -17.66
C ARG A 206 -18.21 22.87 -17.63
N LEU A 207 -17.08 23.00 -18.32
CA LEU A 207 -16.04 21.98 -18.31
C LEU A 207 -15.45 21.80 -16.92
N ALA A 208 -15.08 22.89 -16.23
CA ALA A 208 -14.55 22.87 -14.88
C ALA A 208 -15.51 22.22 -13.87
N ALA A 209 -16.81 22.49 -13.98
CA ALA A 209 -17.82 21.88 -13.12
C ALA A 209 -17.86 20.35 -13.28
N VAL A 210 -17.74 19.84 -14.51
CA VAL A 210 -17.68 18.38 -14.75
C VAL A 210 -16.39 17.78 -14.21
N PHE A 211 -15.25 18.48 -14.32
CA PHE A 211 -13.99 18.06 -13.71
C PHE A 211 -14.09 18.01 -12.18
N TYR A 212 -14.66 19.04 -11.57
CA TYR A 212 -14.89 19.08 -10.13
C TYR A 212 -15.79 17.93 -9.68
N GLU A 213 -16.92 17.71 -10.35
CA GLU A 213 -17.84 16.61 -10.02
C GLU A 213 -17.16 15.24 -10.11
N PHE A 214 -16.39 15.00 -11.16
CA PHE A 214 -15.62 13.76 -11.31
C PHE A 214 -14.59 13.58 -10.19
N ARG A 215 -13.81 14.62 -9.89
CA ARG A 215 -12.79 14.57 -8.84
C ARG A 215 -13.40 14.36 -7.46
N GLU A 216 -14.49 15.05 -7.14
CA GLU A 216 -15.23 14.84 -5.88
C GLU A 216 -15.84 13.44 -5.80
N HIS A 217 -16.34 12.89 -6.91
CA HIS A 217 -16.88 11.52 -6.95
C HIS A 217 -15.84 10.48 -6.53
N LEU A 218 -14.58 10.64 -6.97
CA LEU A 218 -13.50 9.70 -6.68
C LEU A 218 -12.93 9.79 -5.27
N LYS A 219 -13.15 10.89 -4.55
CA LYS A 219 -12.60 11.05 -3.20
C LYS A 219 -13.15 9.96 -2.27
N PRO A 220 -12.29 9.31 -1.47
CA PRO A 220 -12.74 8.41 -0.42
C PRO A 220 -13.71 9.13 0.53
N LYS A 221 -14.94 8.60 0.65
CA LYS A 221 -15.98 9.20 1.49
C LYS A 221 -15.90 8.75 2.94
N ASN A 222 -15.37 7.56 3.18
CA ASN A 222 -15.33 6.89 4.48
C ASN A 222 -14.03 6.09 4.62
N THR A 223 -13.72 5.71 5.86
CA THR A 223 -12.72 4.68 6.15
C THR A 223 -13.10 3.37 5.46
N ILE A 224 -12.14 2.75 4.79
CA ILE A 224 -12.32 1.47 4.10
C ILE A 224 -12.17 0.35 5.13
N GLU A 225 -13.30 -0.24 5.53
CA GLU A 225 -13.34 -1.36 6.48
C GLU A 225 -13.57 -2.71 5.78
N THR A 226 -14.25 -2.72 4.62
CA THR A 226 -14.51 -3.92 3.80
C THR A 226 -14.24 -3.59 2.33
N GLY A 227 -14.16 -4.62 1.50
CA GLY A 227 -13.99 -4.47 0.06
C GLY A 227 -12.58 -4.07 -0.35
N LYS A 228 -12.50 -3.52 -1.56
CA LYS A 228 -11.25 -3.07 -2.18
C LYS A 228 -10.96 -1.62 -1.82
N GLN A 229 -9.69 -1.28 -1.67
CA GLN A 229 -9.22 0.08 -1.45
C GLN A 229 -9.58 1.00 -2.64
N PHE A 230 -9.51 0.46 -3.86
CA PHE A 230 -9.69 1.24 -5.07
C PHE A 230 -10.28 0.38 -6.21
N ASN A 231 -10.88 1.03 -7.21
CA ASN A 231 -11.45 0.37 -8.40
C ASN A 231 -10.42 0.39 -9.54
N ILE A 232 -9.62 -0.65 -9.65
CA ILE A 232 -8.60 -0.72 -10.72
C ILE A 232 -9.24 -0.75 -12.12
N GLN A 233 -10.47 -1.27 -12.24
CA GLN A 233 -11.19 -1.29 -13.51
C GLN A 233 -11.44 0.12 -14.05
N LEU A 234 -11.67 1.12 -13.17
CA LEU A 234 -11.82 2.51 -13.59
C LEU A 234 -10.58 3.01 -14.36
N LEU A 235 -9.37 2.70 -13.89
CA LEU A 235 -8.14 3.10 -14.58
C LEU A 235 -7.96 2.34 -15.91
N ILE A 236 -8.29 1.05 -15.94
CA ILE A 236 -8.28 0.23 -17.17
C ILE A 236 -9.22 0.85 -18.22
N GLU A 237 -10.45 1.19 -17.84
CA GLU A 237 -11.43 1.78 -18.74
C GLU A 237 -11.04 3.20 -19.17
N ALA A 238 -10.37 3.98 -18.31
CA ALA A 238 -9.83 5.28 -18.68
C ALA A 238 -8.78 5.17 -19.79
N PHE A 239 -7.86 4.20 -19.70
CA PHE A 239 -6.91 3.92 -20.78
C PHE A 239 -7.61 3.47 -22.06
N LYS A 240 -8.59 2.56 -21.98
CA LYS A 240 -9.36 2.11 -23.16
C LYS A 240 -10.09 3.27 -23.84
N LEU A 241 -10.69 4.18 -23.07
CA LEU A 241 -11.36 5.36 -23.60
C LEU A 241 -10.38 6.35 -24.22
N TYR A 242 -9.19 6.51 -23.63
CA TYR A 242 -8.13 7.31 -24.22
C TYR A 242 -7.72 6.75 -25.58
N ASP A 243 -7.37 5.47 -25.65
CA ASP A 243 -6.95 4.81 -26.89
C ASP A 243 -8.04 4.88 -27.97
N LYS A 244 -9.30 4.62 -27.59
CA LYS A 244 -10.45 4.67 -28.49
C LYS A 244 -10.67 6.06 -29.10
N ASN A 245 -10.43 7.12 -28.34
CA ASN A 245 -10.69 8.49 -28.77
C ASN A 245 -9.42 9.20 -29.29
N TYR A 246 -8.25 8.56 -29.23
CA TYR A 246 -6.95 9.19 -29.49
C TYR A 246 -6.90 9.98 -30.80
N GLU A 247 -7.26 9.34 -31.91
CA GLU A 247 -7.27 9.98 -33.25
C GLU A 247 -8.36 11.04 -33.36
N VAL A 248 -9.56 10.77 -32.83
CA VAL A 248 -10.70 11.69 -32.85
C VAL A 248 -10.39 12.97 -32.06
N PHE A 249 -9.61 12.84 -30.99
CA PHE A 249 -9.15 13.96 -30.18
C PHE A 249 -7.96 14.68 -30.80
N GLY A 250 -7.39 14.22 -31.90
CA GLY A 250 -6.32 14.91 -32.65
C GLY A 250 -4.90 14.44 -32.33
N GLY A 251 -4.74 13.25 -31.72
CA GLY A 251 -3.44 12.63 -31.46
C GLY A 251 -2.61 13.29 -30.36
N TRP A 252 -1.33 12.92 -30.28
CA TRP A 252 -0.42 13.22 -29.15
C TRP A 252 -0.43 14.67 -28.65
N ASN A 253 -0.38 15.65 -29.56
CA ASN A 253 -0.25 17.06 -29.19
C ASN A 253 -1.59 17.77 -28.95
N SER A 254 -2.71 17.05 -28.94
CA SER A 254 -4.00 17.69 -28.77
C SER A 254 -4.31 18.03 -27.32
N HIS A 255 -4.92 19.19 -27.10
CA HIS A 255 -5.35 19.61 -25.75
C HIS A 255 -6.34 18.62 -25.12
N LYS A 256 -7.19 17.96 -25.94
CA LYS A 256 -8.13 16.95 -25.47
C LYS A 256 -7.43 15.69 -24.95
N ASN A 257 -6.46 15.16 -25.72
CA ASN A 257 -5.69 14.01 -25.27
C ASN A 257 -4.85 14.34 -24.04
N ASN A 258 -4.21 15.52 -24.00
CA ASN A 258 -3.45 15.96 -22.83
C ASN A 258 -4.33 16.10 -21.58
N LEU A 259 -5.57 16.59 -21.72
CA LEU A 259 -6.52 16.62 -20.59
C LEU A 259 -6.90 15.23 -20.09
N VAL A 260 -7.25 14.30 -20.99
CA VAL A 260 -7.59 12.94 -20.57
C VAL A 260 -6.38 12.27 -19.93
N TRP A 261 -5.20 12.45 -20.50
CA TRP A 261 -3.96 11.89 -19.97
C TRP A 261 -3.63 12.47 -18.60
N CYS A 262 -3.35 13.77 -18.51
CA CYS A 262 -2.86 14.39 -17.28
C CYS A 262 -3.97 14.53 -16.23
N LYS A 263 -5.15 15.04 -16.60
CA LYS A 263 -6.18 15.47 -15.63
C LYS A 263 -7.21 14.38 -15.29
N ILE A 264 -7.34 13.32 -16.09
CA ILE A 264 -8.22 12.17 -15.80
C ILE A 264 -7.38 10.96 -15.36
N ILE A 265 -6.59 10.38 -16.26
CA ILE A 265 -5.80 9.17 -15.98
C ILE A 265 -4.83 9.45 -14.82
N GLY A 266 -4.08 10.54 -14.89
CA GLY A 266 -3.19 10.94 -13.81
C GLY A 266 -3.92 11.17 -12.49
N TYR A 267 -5.15 11.68 -12.52
CA TYR A 267 -5.91 11.95 -11.29
C TYR A 267 -6.42 10.66 -10.65
N ILE A 268 -6.93 9.73 -11.46
CA ILE A 268 -7.31 8.38 -11.04
C ILE A 268 -6.10 7.67 -10.37
N GLN A 269 -4.91 7.84 -10.94
CA GLN A 269 -3.68 7.23 -10.45
C GLN A 269 -3.30 7.63 -9.02
N ARG A 270 -3.76 8.79 -8.53
CA ARG A 270 -3.52 9.25 -7.15
C ARG A 270 -4.17 8.35 -6.08
N PHE A 271 -5.13 7.53 -6.48
CA PHE A 271 -5.88 6.64 -5.57
C PHE A 271 -5.40 5.19 -5.61
N LEU A 272 -4.36 4.88 -6.40
CA LEU A 272 -3.88 3.52 -6.53
C LEU A 272 -3.32 2.95 -5.23
N PRO A 273 -3.63 1.68 -4.90
CA PRO A 273 -2.91 0.95 -3.87
C PRO A 273 -1.42 0.85 -4.21
N ALA A 274 -0.58 0.75 -3.17
CA ALA A 274 0.87 0.73 -3.31
C ALA A 274 1.35 -0.31 -4.33
N SER A 275 0.80 -1.52 -4.31
CA SER A 275 1.21 -2.61 -5.21
C SER A 275 1.04 -2.28 -6.69
N TYR A 276 -0.02 -1.53 -7.06
CA TYR A 276 -0.23 -1.07 -8.44
C TYR A 276 0.62 0.15 -8.79
N ALA A 277 0.80 1.08 -7.86
CA ALA A 277 1.69 2.22 -8.05
C ALA A 277 3.14 1.76 -8.27
N GLN A 278 3.61 0.76 -7.50
CA GLN A 278 4.90 0.10 -7.70
C GLN A 278 5.00 -0.54 -9.09
N ALA A 279 3.94 -1.24 -9.53
CA ALA A 279 3.91 -1.88 -10.84
C ALA A 279 3.95 -0.87 -12.00
N LEU A 280 3.20 0.23 -11.89
CA LEU A 280 3.25 1.32 -12.87
C LEU A 280 4.62 2.00 -12.88
N SER A 281 5.26 2.15 -11.73
CA SER A 281 6.59 2.75 -11.62
C SER A 281 7.66 1.94 -12.36
N GLN A 282 7.52 0.62 -12.38
CA GLN A 282 8.43 -0.30 -13.05
C GLN A 282 8.09 -0.51 -14.53
N GLY A 283 6.84 -0.27 -14.91
CA GLY A 283 6.29 -0.57 -16.22
C GLY A 283 5.65 -1.97 -16.25
N VAL A 284 4.34 -2.01 -16.43
CA VAL A 284 3.54 -3.25 -16.37
C VAL A 284 3.98 -4.31 -17.38
N ASN A 285 4.49 -3.90 -18.55
CA ASN A 285 5.03 -4.82 -19.57
C ASN A 285 6.15 -5.73 -19.02
N PHE A 286 7.05 -5.17 -18.22
CA PHE A 286 8.19 -5.91 -17.68
C PHE A 286 7.74 -7.00 -16.70
N ILE A 287 6.69 -6.71 -15.93
CA ILE A 287 6.13 -7.65 -14.96
C ILE A 287 5.32 -8.73 -15.68
N ILE A 288 4.49 -8.36 -16.66
CA ILE A 288 3.51 -9.28 -17.27
C ILE A 288 4.07 -10.07 -18.44
N GLU A 289 4.77 -9.42 -19.36
CA GLU A 289 5.26 -10.06 -20.59
C GLU A 289 6.70 -10.57 -20.42
N GLU A 290 7.54 -9.83 -19.70
CA GLU A 290 8.95 -10.22 -19.45
C GLU A 290 9.13 -11.05 -18.16
N GLY A 291 8.08 -11.14 -17.33
CA GLY A 291 8.06 -11.98 -16.12
C GLY A 291 8.96 -11.47 -14.98
N GLU A 292 9.31 -10.18 -14.97
CA GLU A 292 10.07 -9.59 -13.89
C GLU A 292 9.29 -9.59 -12.57
N ILE A 293 10.02 -9.79 -11.47
CA ILE A 293 9.44 -9.71 -10.13
C ILE A 293 9.17 -8.24 -9.79
N LEU A 294 7.94 -7.96 -9.33
CA LEU A 294 7.56 -6.66 -8.81
C LEU A 294 8.49 -6.23 -7.67
N GLN A 295 9.27 -5.18 -7.90
CA GLN A 295 10.10 -4.55 -6.89
C GLN A 295 9.24 -3.69 -5.94
N ARG A 296 9.58 -3.67 -4.64
CA ARG A 296 8.90 -2.82 -3.64
C ARG A 296 9.44 -1.40 -3.66
N SER A 297 9.31 -0.74 -4.82
CA SER A 297 9.83 0.61 -5.03
C SER A 297 8.84 1.46 -5.84
N PHE A 298 8.74 2.73 -5.46
CA PHE A 298 7.99 3.75 -6.20
C PHE A 298 8.85 4.53 -7.19
N ASN A 299 10.17 4.27 -7.24
CA ASN A 299 11.04 4.96 -8.19
C ASN A 299 10.68 4.55 -9.61
N PHE A 300 10.57 5.55 -10.49
CA PHE A 300 10.33 5.26 -11.90
C PHE A 300 11.55 4.57 -12.50
N ARG A 301 11.30 3.48 -13.23
CA ARG A 301 12.35 2.72 -13.92
C ARG A 301 13.12 3.59 -14.92
N PHE A 302 12.41 4.53 -15.54
CA PHE A 302 12.98 5.48 -16.49
C PHE A 302 12.76 6.91 -16.03
N GLY A 303 13.74 7.76 -16.30
CA GLY A 303 13.72 9.15 -15.88
C GLY A 303 14.10 9.35 -14.42
N ILE A 304 13.79 10.52 -13.91
CA ILE A 304 14.01 10.92 -12.52
C ILE A 304 12.63 11.11 -11.90
N GLY A 305 12.38 10.50 -10.74
CA GLY A 305 11.14 10.68 -10.02
C GLY A 305 10.64 9.40 -9.36
N LYS A 306 9.52 9.54 -8.68
CA LYS A 306 8.83 8.43 -8.02
C LYS A 306 7.34 8.71 -7.94
N PHE A 307 6.54 7.65 -7.88
CA PHE A 307 5.09 7.72 -7.84
C PHE A 307 4.59 8.27 -6.50
N PHE A 308 5.07 7.69 -5.40
CA PHE A 308 4.76 8.10 -4.05
C PHE A 308 6.01 8.52 -3.26
N PRO A 309 5.86 9.39 -2.24
CA PRO A 309 4.63 10.12 -1.89
C PRO A 309 4.25 11.18 -2.93
N LEU A 310 2.95 11.52 -2.98
CA LEU A 310 2.40 12.48 -3.94
C LEU A 310 2.96 13.89 -3.72
N ASP A 311 3.01 14.67 -4.81
CA ASP A 311 3.25 16.12 -4.83
C ASP A 311 4.50 16.58 -4.05
N LEU A 312 5.55 15.75 -4.03
CA LEU A 312 6.84 16.13 -3.46
C LEU A 312 7.43 17.38 -4.12
N ASP A 313 7.21 17.51 -5.43
CA ASP A 313 7.42 18.76 -6.14
C ASP A 313 6.04 19.41 -6.37
N PRO A 314 5.73 20.54 -5.72
CA PRO A 314 4.45 21.22 -5.91
C PRO A 314 4.29 21.81 -7.33
N GLN A 315 5.37 21.88 -8.12
CA GLN A 315 5.32 22.39 -9.50
C GLN A 315 4.95 21.31 -10.53
N ILE A 316 5.09 20.03 -10.19
CA ILE A 316 4.84 18.91 -11.11
C ILE A 316 4.07 17.83 -10.35
N ARG A 317 2.75 17.85 -10.48
CA ARG A 317 1.82 17.03 -9.69
C ARG A 317 1.10 15.99 -10.55
N LEU A 318 1.05 14.76 -10.03
CA LEU A 318 0.33 13.65 -10.66
C LEU A 318 -1.16 13.98 -10.73
N GLY A 319 -1.80 13.88 -11.89
CA GLY A 319 -3.22 14.23 -12.03
C GLY A 319 -3.52 15.70 -12.30
N TYR A 320 -2.46 16.51 -12.42
CA TYR A 320 -2.54 17.92 -12.77
C TYR A 320 -1.62 18.23 -13.94
N ASP A 321 -0.37 17.81 -13.85
CA ASP A 321 0.68 18.15 -14.82
C ASP A 321 1.11 16.93 -15.63
N TYR A 322 1.01 15.74 -15.04
CA TYR A 322 1.39 14.48 -15.70
C TYR A 322 0.54 13.29 -15.25
N ALA A 323 0.69 12.20 -15.99
CA ALA A 323 0.23 10.86 -15.64
C ALA A 323 1.34 9.84 -15.89
N VAL A 324 1.25 8.70 -15.21
CA VAL A 324 2.24 7.62 -15.28
C VAL A 324 1.71 6.48 -16.13
N ALA A 325 2.24 6.33 -17.34
CA ALA A 325 2.16 5.08 -18.08
C ALA A 325 3.25 5.07 -19.14
N TRP A 326 3.80 3.88 -19.41
CA TRP A 326 4.67 3.73 -20.57
C TRP A 326 3.81 3.77 -21.84
N PRO A 327 4.29 4.29 -22.98
CA PRO A 327 3.63 4.15 -24.29
C PRO A 327 3.20 2.73 -24.72
N ALA A 328 3.59 1.66 -23.99
CA ALA A 328 3.11 0.29 -24.21
C ALA A 328 2.07 -0.19 -23.17
N VAL A 329 1.79 0.60 -22.12
CA VAL A 329 0.73 0.30 -21.13
C VAL A 329 -0.60 0.81 -21.69
N GLY A 330 -1.15 0.04 -22.62
CA GLY A 330 -2.58 0.13 -22.93
C GLY A 330 -3.40 -0.47 -21.78
N GLY A 331 -4.70 -0.20 -21.78
CA GLY A 331 -5.64 -0.79 -20.81
C GLY A 331 -5.53 -2.33 -20.73
N GLU A 332 -5.11 -2.98 -21.83
CA GLU A 332 -4.92 -4.43 -21.90
C GLU A 332 -3.85 -4.97 -20.93
N LEU A 333 -2.66 -4.35 -20.85
CA LEU A 333 -1.60 -4.84 -19.96
C LEU A 333 -1.98 -4.67 -18.49
N LEU A 334 -2.59 -3.54 -18.15
CA LEU A 334 -3.09 -3.30 -16.79
C LEU A 334 -4.22 -4.30 -16.45
N GLU A 335 -5.07 -4.64 -17.41
CA GLU A 335 -6.11 -5.67 -17.24
C GLU A 335 -5.51 -7.06 -17.02
N LYS A 336 -4.45 -7.43 -17.74
CA LYS A 336 -3.70 -8.68 -17.47
C LYS A 336 -3.12 -8.70 -16.06
N LEU A 337 -2.51 -7.59 -15.61
CA LEU A 337 -2.00 -7.46 -14.24
C LEU A 337 -3.10 -7.61 -13.20
N TYR A 338 -4.22 -6.92 -13.38
CA TYR A 338 -5.39 -7.00 -12.49
C TYR A 338 -5.90 -8.45 -12.36
N ARG A 339 -6.06 -9.15 -13.49
CA ARG A 339 -6.48 -10.56 -13.51
C ARG A 339 -5.46 -11.47 -12.82
N ALA A 340 -4.16 -11.26 -13.05
CA ALA A 340 -3.10 -12.04 -12.42
C ALA A 340 -3.11 -11.89 -10.89
N LYS A 341 -3.22 -10.65 -10.39
CA LYS A 341 -3.32 -10.33 -8.96
C LYS A 341 -4.58 -10.91 -8.33
N THR A 342 -5.73 -10.76 -8.97
CA THR A 342 -7.00 -11.35 -8.50
C THR A 342 -6.90 -12.87 -8.38
N ALA A 343 -6.32 -13.54 -9.39
CA ALA A 343 -6.12 -14.98 -9.35
C ALA A 343 -5.13 -15.40 -8.26
N ALA A 344 -4.08 -14.61 -8.00
CA ALA A 344 -3.13 -14.87 -6.92
C ALA A 344 -3.79 -14.74 -5.53
N LEU A 345 -4.55 -13.68 -5.30
CA LEU A 345 -5.31 -13.48 -4.05
C LEU A 345 -6.31 -14.61 -3.80
N HIS A 346 -7.02 -15.07 -4.85
CA HIS A 346 -7.91 -16.22 -4.73
C HIS A 346 -7.17 -17.50 -4.31
N ARG A 347 -5.94 -17.72 -4.81
CA ARG A 347 -5.11 -18.86 -4.39
C ARG A 347 -4.68 -18.76 -2.92
N VAL A 348 -4.25 -17.58 -2.49
CA VAL A 348 -3.83 -17.30 -1.10
C VAL A 348 -4.94 -17.63 -0.11
N THR A 349 -6.19 -17.33 -0.47
CA THR A 349 -7.34 -17.45 0.44
C THR A 349 -7.93 -18.86 0.47
N HIS A 350 -7.86 -19.60 -0.64
CA HIS A 350 -8.50 -20.93 -0.78
C HIS A 350 -7.53 -22.11 -0.72
N SER A 351 -6.22 -21.88 -0.72
CA SER A 351 -5.21 -22.94 -0.57
C SER A 351 -4.55 -22.85 0.81
N PRO A 352 -4.32 -23.97 1.53
CA PRO A 352 -3.35 -23.99 2.60
C PRO A 352 -1.97 -23.66 1.99
N CYS A 353 -1.21 -22.73 2.58
CA CYS A 353 0.21 -22.59 2.25
C CYS A 353 0.92 -23.86 2.72
N ASN A 354 1.00 -24.87 1.85
CA ASN A 354 1.61 -26.15 2.21
C ASN A 354 3.13 -25.97 2.35
N PRO A 355 3.74 -26.22 3.52
CA PRO A 355 5.19 -26.20 3.66
C PRO A 355 5.71 -27.60 3.28
N ALA A 356 5.99 -27.82 1.99
CA ALA A 356 6.96 -28.79 1.47
C ALA A 356 6.68 -29.09 -0.01
N VAL A 357 7.30 -28.32 -0.90
CA VAL A 357 7.82 -28.93 -2.12
C VAL A 357 9.28 -29.24 -1.81
N ASN A 358 9.52 -30.47 -1.33
CA ASN A 358 10.84 -31.06 -1.37
C ASN A 358 11.25 -31.11 -2.85
N LEU A 359 12.15 -30.20 -3.25
CA LEU A 359 12.93 -30.32 -4.48
C LEU A 359 13.95 -31.44 -4.29
N ARG A 360 13.47 -32.69 -4.25
CA ARG A 360 14.20 -33.91 -4.55
C ARG A 360 13.19 -34.95 -5.00
N ASP A 361 12.99 -35.01 -6.31
CA ASP A 361 13.36 -36.18 -7.14
C ASP A 361 13.46 -35.76 -8.62
#